data_AF-A0A7X4JL45-F1
#
_entry.id   AF-A0A7X4JL45-F1
#
_cell.length_a   1.000
_cell.length_b   1.000
_cell.length_c   1.000
_cell.angle_alpha   90.00
_cell.angle_beta   90.00
_cell.angle_gamma   90.00
#
_symmetry.space_group_name_H-M   'P 1'
#
loop_
_entity.id
_entity.type
_entity.pdbx_description
1 polymer ?
#
loop_
_entity_poly.entity_id
_entity_poly.type
_entity_poly.pdbx_seq_one_letter_code
_entity_poly.pdbx_strand_id
1 'polypeptide(L)'
;MNLRKKAEALPKALRRKIIMDYQETDLHTFLKELFQAMQPDYTFEITHGPQEFGKDLVILKVDNFTKEVIGVVVKRGRINGKTLGDVDDLKSRTEIVLSKGAEKTLREIKSQIEQALAHPTETKSILEDLPVSKVFVVLAGDFSKNARRRLTSEIASEIEVFDIEWLINNFTEFYPQIFFEGQVADFLLKKTNELEESHRRGESGNNLSEYFVAPLIRPLSA
;
A
#
# COMPACT_ATOMS: atom_id res chain seq x y z
N MET A 1 11.57 13.57 -20.32
CA MET A 1 10.15 13.32 -20.63
C MET A 1 9.38 13.32 -19.31
N ASN A 2 8.40 14.21 -19.12
CA ASN A 2 7.76 14.42 -17.81
C ASN A 2 6.76 13.28 -17.50
N LEU A 3 7.06 12.42 -16.52
CA LEU A 3 6.24 11.25 -16.15
C LEU A 3 4.85 11.64 -15.63
N ARG A 4 4.74 12.74 -14.90
CA ARG A 4 3.45 13.27 -14.44
C ARG A 4 2.52 13.58 -15.61
N LYS A 5 3.01 14.28 -16.64
CA LYS A 5 2.19 14.56 -17.84
C LYS A 5 1.71 13.29 -18.55
N LYS A 6 2.52 12.21 -18.53
CA LYS A 6 2.08 10.91 -19.05
C LYS A 6 0.99 10.28 -18.17
N ALA A 7 1.17 10.33 -16.85
CA ALA A 7 0.20 9.79 -15.90
C ALA A 7 -1.14 10.54 -15.99
N GLU A 8 -1.11 11.88 -16.12
CA GLU A 8 -2.29 12.72 -16.33
C GLU A 8 -3.04 12.36 -17.63
N ALA A 9 -2.30 12.02 -18.69
CA ALA A 9 -2.87 11.59 -19.96
C ALA A 9 -3.54 10.20 -19.89
N LEU A 10 -3.21 9.36 -18.89
CA LEU A 10 -3.89 8.08 -18.71
C LEU A 10 -5.33 8.31 -18.24
N PRO A 11 -6.32 7.59 -18.82
CA PRO A 11 -7.69 7.61 -18.34
C PRO A 11 -7.74 7.31 -16.84
N LYS A 12 -8.53 8.09 -16.09
CA LYS A 12 -8.67 7.92 -14.64
C LYS A 12 -9.08 6.50 -14.25
N ALA A 13 -9.96 5.88 -15.05
CA ALA A 13 -10.37 4.49 -14.86
C ALA A 13 -9.20 3.48 -14.98
N LEU A 14 -8.23 3.74 -15.87
CA LEU A 14 -7.04 2.90 -16.01
C LEU A 14 -6.09 3.09 -14.82
N ARG A 15 -5.83 4.33 -14.41
CA ARG A 15 -5.04 4.62 -13.19
C ARG A 15 -5.64 3.95 -11.95
N ARG A 16 -6.95 4.03 -11.81
CA ARG A 16 -7.72 3.34 -10.78
C ARG A 16 -7.50 1.83 -10.82
N LYS A 17 -7.64 1.22 -12.00
CA LYS A 17 -7.44 -0.22 -12.18
C LYS A 17 -6.03 -0.65 -11.77
N ILE A 18 -5.00 0.06 -12.24
CA ILE A 18 -3.60 -0.22 -11.90
C ILE A 18 -3.38 -0.22 -10.39
N ILE A 19 -3.84 0.84 -9.68
CA ILE A 19 -3.69 0.92 -8.22
C ILE A 19 -4.43 -0.24 -7.51
N MET A 20 -5.63 -0.59 -7.98
CA MET A 20 -6.43 -1.67 -7.38
C MET A 20 -5.84 -3.06 -7.62
N ASP A 21 -5.07 -3.26 -8.69
CA ASP A 21 -4.50 -4.55 -9.06
C ASP A 21 -3.27 -4.94 -8.20
N TYR A 22 -2.57 -3.96 -7.61
CA TYR A 22 -1.41 -4.22 -6.73
C TYR A 22 -1.77 -5.01 -5.47
N GLN A 23 -0.88 -5.89 -5.03
CA GLN A 23 -1.02 -6.55 -3.75
C GLN A 23 -0.89 -5.56 -2.60
N GLU A 24 -1.46 -5.89 -1.44
CA GLU A 24 -1.42 -5.02 -0.25
C GLU A 24 0.03 -4.74 0.17
N THR A 25 0.89 -5.75 0.14
CA THR A 25 2.33 -5.63 0.41
C THR A 25 3.05 -4.69 -0.54
N ASP A 26 2.71 -4.72 -1.83
CA ASP A 26 3.31 -3.83 -2.83
C ASP A 26 2.86 -2.39 -2.60
N LEU A 27 1.58 -2.21 -2.26
CA LEU A 27 1.02 -0.91 -1.87
C LEU A 27 1.75 -0.31 -0.67
N HIS A 28 2.22 -1.10 0.30
CA HIS A 28 3.00 -0.56 1.42
C HIS A 28 4.27 0.13 0.90
N THR A 29 4.96 -0.52 -0.03
CA THR A 29 6.17 0.03 -0.65
C THR A 29 5.87 1.31 -1.43
N PHE A 30 4.83 1.30 -2.27
CA PHE A 30 4.46 2.49 -3.05
C PHE A 30 3.95 3.65 -2.19
N LEU A 31 3.24 3.36 -1.10
CA LEU A 31 2.79 4.39 -0.16
C LEU A 31 3.96 5.02 0.58
N LYS A 32 4.96 4.24 0.97
CA LYS A 32 6.19 4.78 1.54
C LYS A 32 6.85 5.77 0.57
N GLU A 33 7.05 5.36 -0.69
CA GLU A 33 7.66 6.22 -1.71
C GLU A 33 6.80 7.46 -2.00
N LEU A 34 5.47 7.32 -2.04
CA LEU A 34 4.55 8.44 -2.19
C LEU A 34 4.69 9.44 -1.04
N PHE A 35 4.65 8.96 0.20
CA PHE A 35 4.74 9.85 1.35
C PHE A 35 6.11 10.52 1.46
N GLN A 36 7.19 9.82 1.12
CA GLN A 36 8.53 10.39 1.01
C GLN A 36 8.60 11.49 -0.05
N ALA A 37 7.97 11.29 -1.20
CA ALA A 37 7.89 12.32 -2.24
C ALA A 37 7.04 13.53 -1.81
N MET A 38 6.00 13.32 -1.01
CA MET A 38 5.13 14.38 -0.49
C MET A 38 5.77 15.18 0.66
N GLN A 39 6.50 14.52 1.54
CA GLN A 39 7.07 15.08 2.77
C GLN A 39 8.51 14.54 2.96
N PRO A 40 9.50 15.11 2.25
CA PRO A 40 10.87 14.58 2.24
C PRO A 40 11.59 14.68 3.60
N ASP A 41 11.13 15.57 4.47
CA ASP A 41 11.73 15.81 5.79
C ASP A 41 11.22 14.83 6.86
N TYR A 42 10.26 13.97 6.54
CA TYR A 42 9.70 13.00 7.49
C TYR A 42 10.40 11.64 7.36
N THR A 43 10.34 10.83 8.41
CA THR A 43 10.85 9.46 8.40
C THR A 43 9.71 8.48 8.17
N PHE A 44 9.94 7.47 7.34
CA PHE A 44 8.94 6.48 6.94
C PHE A 44 9.49 5.07 7.07
N GLU A 45 8.82 4.24 7.85
CA GLU A 45 9.19 2.84 8.08
C GLU A 45 8.01 1.92 7.76
N ILE A 46 8.29 0.85 7.01
CA ILE A 46 7.33 -0.24 6.83
C ILE A 46 7.54 -1.18 8.00
N THR A 47 6.46 -1.48 8.71
CA THR A 47 6.46 -2.39 9.85
C THR A 47 6.10 -3.78 9.33
N HIS A 48 6.96 -4.77 9.58
CA HIS A 48 6.73 -6.16 9.20
C HIS A 48 7.05 -7.08 10.37
N GLY A 49 6.19 -8.07 10.60
CA GLY A 49 6.42 -9.15 11.56
C GLY A 49 5.78 -8.92 12.94
N PRO A 50 6.28 -9.56 14.02
CA PRO A 50 5.59 -9.59 15.31
C PRO A 50 5.43 -8.24 16.02
N GLN A 51 6.10 -7.18 15.53
CA GLN A 51 5.99 -5.81 16.04
C GLN A 51 5.09 -4.91 15.17
N GLU A 52 4.33 -5.47 14.23
CA GLU A 52 3.44 -4.72 13.35
C GLU A 52 2.31 -4.03 14.16
N PHE A 53 1.76 -4.71 15.18
CA PHE A 53 0.72 -4.19 16.09
C PHE A 53 -0.38 -3.39 15.37
N GLY A 54 -0.83 -3.90 14.22
CA GLY A 54 -1.88 -3.29 13.39
C GLY A 54 -1.45 -2.11 12.52
N LYS A 55 -0.16 -1.73 12.54
CA LYS A 55 0.42 -0.68 11.69
C LYS A 55 1.13 -1.34 10.52
N ASP A 56 0.78 -0.98 9.30
CA ASP A 56 1.46 -1.43 8.08
C ASP A 56 2.65 -0.52 7.73
N LEU A 57 2.53 0.78 8.05
CA LEU A 57 3.62 1.74 8.01
C LEU A 57 3.57 2.67 9.23
N VAL A 58 4.69 3.30 9.52
CA VAL A 58 4.80 4.40 10.49
C VAL A 58 5.44 5.60 9.81
N ILE A 59 4.81 6.76 10.03
CA ILE A 59 5.34 8.07 9.66
C ILE A 59 5.74 8.77 10.94
N LEU A 60 6.99 9.21 10.98
CA LEU A 60 7.52 9.99 12.06
C LEU A 60 7.84 11.39 11.55
N LYS A 61 7.14 12.36 12.11
CA LYS A 61 7.43 13.79 11.95
C LYS A 61 8.16 14.25 13.20
N VAL A 62 9.40 14.70 13.03
CA VAL A 62 10.17 15.34 14.09
C VAL A 62 10.44 16.77 13.67
N ASP A 63 9.92 17.71 14.44
CA ASP A 63 10.36 19.10 14.38
C ASP A 63 10.95 19.53 15.73
N ASN A 64 11.44 20.77 15.79
CA ASN A 64 12.12 21.29 16.99
C ASN A 64 11.23 21.40 18.23
N PHE A 65 9.90 21.24 18.07
CA PHE A 65 8.92 21.47 19.12
C PHE A 65 8.03 20.25 19.40
N THR A 66 7.80 19.41 18.40
CA THR A 66 6.86 18.31 18.44
C THR A 66 7.42 17.08 17.74
N LYS A 67 7.15 15.92 18.35
CA LYS A 67 7.32 14.60 17.74
C LYS A 67 5.92 14.04 17.53
N GLU A 68 5.57 13.77 16.28
CA GLU A 68 4.27 13.20 15.92
C GLU A 68 4.50 11.85 15.24
N VAL A 69 3.81 10.83 15.75
CA VAL A 69 3.85 9.47 15.18
C VAL A 69 2.49 9.14 14.59
N ILE A 70 2.50 8.84 13.30
CA ILE A 70 1.30 8.49 12.55
C ILE A 70 1.40 7.02 12.15
N GLY A 71 0.48 6.20 12.66
CA GLY A 71 0.31 4.83 12.21
C GLY A 71 -0.46 4.80 10.90
N VAL A 72 -0.05 3.99 9.94
CA VAL A 72 -0.76 3.80 8.68
C VAL A 72 -1.30 2.38 8.61
N VAL A 73 -2.59 2.24 8.37
CA VAL A 73 -3.28 0.97 8.11
C VAL A 73 -3.70 0.95 6.65
N VAL A 74 -3.28 -0.07 5.91
CA VAL A 74 -3.54 -0.22 4.48
C VAL A 74 -4.52 -1.37 4.28
N LYS A 75 -5.54 -1.13 3.47
CA LYS A 75 -6.49 -2.18 3.05
C LYS A 75 -6.85 -2.06 1.58
N ARG A 76 -7.37 -3.15 1.03
CA ARG A 76 -7.89 -3.23 -0.33
C ARG A 76 -9.38 -3.55 -0.36
N GLY A 77 -10.04 -3.12 -1.44
CA GLY A 77 -11.43 -3.49 -1.73
C GLY A 77 -12.44 -2.41 -1.38
N ARG A 78 -13.73 -2.79 -1.36
CA ARG A 78 -14.84 -1.86 -1.11
C ARG A 78 -15.38 -2.02 0.30
N ILE A 79 -15.52 -0.90 1.02
CA ILE A 79 -16.06 -0.88 2.37
C ILE A 79 -17.39 -0.12 2.36
N ASN A 80 -18.47 -0.89 2.47
CA ASN A 80 -19.84 -0.39 2.54
C ASN A 80 -20.34 -0.46 3.99
N GLY A 81 -20.61 0.68 4.60
CA GLY A 81 -21.24 0.75 5.92
C GLY A 81 -22.75 0.58 5.82
N LYS A 82 -23.29 -0.51 6.34
CA LYS A 82 -24.74 -0.67 6.58
C LYS A 82 -25.13 -0.03 7.92
N THR A 83 -26.34 0.52 7.96
CA THR A 83 -27.01 0.92 9.21
C THR A 83 -27.77 -0.27 9.80
N LEU A 84 -27.81 -0.37 11.13
CA LEU A 84 -28.50 -1.44 11.89
C LEU A 84 -29.99 -1.63 11.49
N GLY A 85 -30.62 -0.61 10.88
CA GLY A 85 -32.00 -0.65 10.41
C GLY A 85 -32.23 -1.21 8.99
N ASP A 86 -31.18 -1.47 8.20
CA ASP A 86 -31.32 -1.97 6.82
C ASP A 86 -31.25 -3.51 6.72
N VAL A 87 -31.33 -4.20 7.86
CA VAL A 87 -31.15 -5.65 7.94
C VAL A 87 -32.41 -6.40 7.50
N ASP A 88 -33.58 -5.77 7.51
CA ASP A 88 -34.86 -6.48 7.32
C ASP A 88 -35.29 -6.68 5.85
N ASP A 89 -34.68 -6.01 4.86
CA ASP A 89 -35.26 -6.01 3.49
C ASP A 89 -34.34 -6.43 2.33
N LEU A 90 -33.12 -6.92 2.55
CA LEU A 90 -32.20 -7.20 1.43
C LEU A 90 -32.31 -8.62 0.86
N LYS A 91 -33.27 -8.75 -0.07
CA LYS A 91 -33.45 -9.85 -1.04
C LYS A 91 -32.33 -9.88 -2.10
N SER A 92 -31.17 -10.46 -1.79
CA SER A 92 -30.36 -11.23 -2.77
C SER A 92 -29.19 -11.93 -2.07
N ARG A 93 -28.90 -13.19 -2.44
CA ARG A 93 -27.79 -13.96 -1.85
C ARG A 93 -26.41 -13.31 -2.08
N THR A 94 -26.26 -12.51 -3.13
CA THR A 94 -25.00 -11.85 -3.53
C THR A 94 -24.70 -10.58 -2.71
N GLU A 95 -25.71 -9.76 -2.39
CA GLU A 95 -25.53 -8.57 -1.54
C GLU A 95 -25.29 -8.94 -0.07
N ILE A 96 -25.84 -10.05 0.39
CA ILE A 96 -25.60 -10.57 1.74
C ILE A 96 -24.14 -11.00 1.92
N VAL A 97 -23.51 -11.63 0.91
CA VAL A 97 -22.09 -12.03 0.96
C VAL A 97 -21.17 -10.81 0.90
N LEU A 98 -21.44 -9.87 -0.01
CA LEU A 98 -20.66 -8.63 -0.13
C LEU A 98 -20.74 -7.76 1.14
N SER A 99 -21.91 -7.69 1.78
CA SER A 99 -22.08 -6.93 3.02
C SER A 99 -21.43 -7.58 4.24
N LYS A 100 -21.43 -8.92 4.33
CA LYS A 100 -20.67 -9.63 5.38
C LYS A 100 -19.16 -9.41 5.26
N GLY A 101 -18.64 -9.37 4.02
CA GLY A 101 -17.24 -9.05 3.75
C GLY A 101 -16.88 -7.64 4.19
N ALA A 102 -17.67 -6.64 3.80
CA ALA A 102 -17.42 -5.24 4.16
C ALA A 102 -17.46 -4.97 5.68
N GLU A 103 -18.40 -5.58 6.41
CA GLU A 103 -18.45 -5.47 7.87
C GLU A 103 -17.27 -6.16 8.56
N LYS A 104 -16.80 -7.28 8.01
CA LYS A 104 -15.59 -7.95 8.50
C LYS A 104 -14.38 -7.04 8.34
N THR A 105 -14.17 -6.46 7.15
CA THR A 105 -13.06 -5.53 6.90
C THR A 105 -13.12 -4.30 7.79
N LEU A 106 -14.31 -3.73 8.03
CA LEU A 106 -14.46 -2.58 8.94
C LEU A 106 -14.07 -2.93 10.39
N ARG A 107 -14.45 -4.12 10.87
CA ARG A 107 -14.04 -4.62 12.20
C ARG A 107 -12.54 -4.87 12.28
N GLU A 108 -11.96 -5.43 11.23
CA GLU A 108 -10.51 -5.64 11.13
C GLU A 108 -9.75 -4.32 11.19
N ILE A 109 -10.16 -3.32 10.40
CA ILE A 109 -9.58 -1.97 10.45
C ILE A 109 -9.69 -1.37 11.85
N LYS A 110 -10.86 -1.47 12.49
CA LYS A 110 -11.04 -0.98 13.86
C LYS A 110 -10.08 -1.66 14.83
N SER A 111 -9.98 -2.99 14.77
CA SER A 111 -9.03 -3.75 15.59
C SER A 111 -7.59 -3.33 15.36
N GLN A 112 -7.19 -3.09 14.10
CA GLN A 112 -5.84 -2.64 13.77
C GLN A 112 -5.55 -1.22 14.26
N ILE A 113 -6.52 -0.30 14.16
CA ILE A 113 -6.39 1.06 14.70
C ILE A 113 -6.25 1.02 16.23
N GLU A 114 -7.07 0.24 16.91
CA GLU A 114 -7.00 0.09 18.38
C GLU A 114 -5.65 -0.49 18.81
N GLN A 115 -5.13 -1.49 18.09
CA GLN A 115 -3.78 -2.02 18.32
C GLN A 115 -2.70 -0.97 18.03
N ALA A 116 -2.84 -0.21 16.94
CA ALA A 116 -1.88 0.81 16.57
C ALA A 116 -1.74 1.88 17.67
N LEU A 117 -2.87 2.30 18.24
CA LEU A 117 -2.95 3.30 19.31
C LEU A 117 -2.50 2.74 20.68
N ALA A 118 -2.78 1.47 20.97
CA ALA A 118 -2.43 0.84 22.24
C ALA A 118 -0.94 0.51 22.36
N HIS A 119 -0.24 0.36 21.23
CA HIS A 119 1.17 -0.04 21.19
C HIS A 119 2.03 1.09 20.61
N PRO A 120 2.88 1.73 21.44
CA PRO A 120 3.92 2.65 20.98
C PRO A 120 4.80 2.03 19.89
N THR A 121 5.41 2.88 19.07
CA THR A 121 6.31 2.42 18.01
C THR A 121 7.76 2.51 18.48
N GLU A 122 8.46 1.38 18.47
CA GLU A 122 9.92 1.31 18.49
C GLU A 122 10.43 1.55 17.07
N THR A 123 11.07 2.69 16.82
CA THR A 123 11.59 3.03 15.49
C THR A 123 13.08 2.72 15.46
N LYS A 124 13.62 2.17 14.36
CA LYS A 124 15.06 1.82 14.31
C LYS A 124 15.99 3.02 14.53
N SER A 125 15.49 4.22 14.25
CA SER A 125 16.19 5.49 14.38
C SER A 125 16.06 6.16 15.76
N ILE A 126 15.11 5.75 16.61
CA ILE A 126 14.84 6.39 17.90
C ILE A 126 14.63 5.33 18.98
N LEU A 127 15.49 5.36 20.01
CA LEU A 127 15.51 4.40 21.12
C LEU A 127 14.43 4.65 22.21
N GLU A 128 13.38 5.39 21.88
CA GLU A 128 12.28 5.72 22.81
C GLU A 128 10.95 5.23 22.25
N ASP A 129 10.09 4.69 23.12
CA ASP A 129 8.72 4.31 22.79
C ASP A 129 7.89 5.56 22.49
N LEU A 130 7.53 5.75 21.22
CA LEU A 130 6.73 6.91 20.81
C LEU A 130 5.26 6.52 20.67
N PRO A 131 4.33 7.16 21.42
CA PRO A 131 2.91 6.89 21.30
C PRO A 131 2.38 7.36 19.96
N VAL A 132 1.50 6.56 19.35
CA VAL A 132 0.84 6.92 18.09
C VAL A 132 -0.22 7.97 18.37
N SER A 133 -0.03 9.18 17.84
CA SER A 133 -0.94 10.31 18.04
C SER A 133 -2.07 10.34 17.01
N LYS A 134 -1.82 9.80 15.82
CA LYS A 134 -2.74 9.85 14.68
C LYS A 134 -2.71 8.54 13.90
N VAL A 135 -3.83 8.17 13.27
CA VAL A 135 -3.88 7.00 12.39
C VAL A 135 -4.43 7.36 11.02
N PHE A 136 -3.70 6.98 9.98
CA PHE A 136 -4.11 7.05 8.59
C PHE A 136 -4.64 5.70 8.15
N VAL A 137 -5.84 5.69 7.58
CA VAL A 137 -6.43 4.50 6.95
C VAL A 137 -6.42 4.71 5.45
N VAL A 138 -5.57 3.97 4.75
CA VAL A 138 -5.45 4.02 3.30
C VAL A 138 -6.18 2.85 2.69
N LEU A 139 -7.18 3.13 1.85
CA LEU A 139 -7.97 2.12 1.16
C LEU A 139 -7.74 2.20 -0.35
N ALA A 140 -7.14 1.14 -0.92
CA ALA A 140 -7.15 0.90 -2.36
C ALA A 140 -8.53 0.36 -2.79
N GLY A 141 -9.50 1.27 -2.81
CA GLY A 141 -10.88 1.03 -3.21
C GLY A 141 -11.84 2.09 -2.66
N ASP A 142 -13.14 1.78 -2.65
CA ASP A 142 -14.17 2.76 -2.29
C ASP A 142 -14.54 2.67 -0.79
N PHE A 143 -14.58 3.82 -0.13
CA PHE A 143 -15.05 3.95 1.25
C PHE A 143 -16.40 4.67 1.29
N SER A 144 -17.47 4.01 1.74
CA SER A 144 -18.78 4.67 1.79
C SER A 144 -18.80 5.78 2.86
N LYS A 145 -19.54 6.87 2.62
CA LYS A 145 -19.66 7.98 3.58
C LYS A 145 -20.14 7.51 4.96
N ASN A 146 -21.05 6.55 4.98
CA ASN A 146 -21.59 5.96 6.22
C ASN A 146 -20.52 5.16 6.97
N ALA A 147 -19.74 4.33 6.26
CA ALA A 147 -18.62 3.63 6.88
C ALA A 147 -17.62 4.62 7.46
N ARG A 148 -17.30 5.70 6.72
CA ARG A 148 -16.29 6.68 7.15
C ARG A 148 -16.74 7.34 8.43
N ARG A 149 -17.99 7.84 8.46
CA ARG A 149 -18.60 8.44 9.64
C ARG A 149 -18.59 7.49 10.83
N ARG A 150 -18.97 6.23 10.62
CA ARG A 150 -19.01 5.20 11.67
C ARG A 150 -17.62 4.95 12.25
N LEU A 151 -16.61 4.77 11.40
CA LEU A 151 -15.23 4.55 11.84
C LEU A 151 -14.72 5.73 12.67
N THR A 152 -14.92 6.96 12.18
CA THR A 152 -14.46 8.18 12.87
C THR A 152 -15.26 8.49 14.14
N SER A 153 -16.52 8.07 14.24
CA SER A 153 -17.35 8.31 15.43
C SER A 153 -17.13 7.29 16.54
N GLU A 154 -16.74 6.06 16.19
CA GLU A 154 -16.58 4.97 17.15
C GLU A 154 -15.19 4.96 17.82
N ILE A 155 -14.22 5.70 17.28
CA ILE A 155 -12.84 5.73 17.79
C ILE A 155 -12.52 7.17 18.23
N ALA A 156 -12.05 7.33 19.46
CA ALA A 156 -11.84 8.64 20.10
C ALA A 156 -10.54 9.36 19.68
N SER A 157 -9.86 8.86 18.65
CA SER A 157 -8.54 9.35 18.21
C SER A 157 -8.61 10.01 16.85
N GLU A 158 -7.57 10.78 16.50
CA GLU A 158 -7.50 11.44 15.21
C GLU A 158 -7.28 10.41 14.10
N ILE A 159 -8.32 10.16 13.30
CA ILE A 159 -8.27 9.23 12.18
C ILE A 159 -8.53 9.97 10.88
N GLU A 160 -7.65 9.76 9.91
CA GLU A 160 -7.83 10.26 8.56
C GLU A 160 -7.96 9.09 7.58
N VAL A 161 -8.98 9.12 6.73
CA VAL A 161 -9.24 8.06 5.76
C VAL A 161 -8.95 8.58 4.36
N PHE A 162 -8.09 7.87 3.63
CA PHE A 162 -7.70 8.12 2.26
C PHE A 162 -8.20 6.99 1.37
N ASP A 163 -9.00 7.32 0.35
CA ASP A 163 -9.59 6.36 -0.56
C ASP A 163 -8.86 6.32 -1.91
N ILE A 164 -9.40 5.51 -2.84
CA ILE A 164 -8.84 5.38 -4.18
C ILE A 164 -8.78 6.69 -4.96
N GLU A 165 -9.68 7.64 -4.70
CA GLU A 165 -9.67 8.94 -5.38
C GLU A 165 -8.50 9.79 -4.89
N TRP A 166 -8.26 9.79 -3.58
CA TRP A 166 -7.07 10.40 -3.00
C TRP A 166 -5.78 9.76 -3.54
N LEU A 167 -5.72 8.43 -3.62
CA LEU A 167 -4.55 7.71 -4.15
C LEU A 167 -4.26 8.07 -5.60
N ILE A 168 -5.27 8.05 -6.48
CA ILE A 168 -5.09 8.41 -7.89
C ILE A 168 -4.49 9.81 -8.03
N ASN A 169 -5.04 10.78 -7.28
CA ASN A 169 -4.60 12.17 -7.39
C ASN A 169 -3.15 12.33 -6.90
N ASN A 170 -2.82 11.79 -5.71
CA ASN A 170 -1.49 11.97 -5.12
C ASN A 170 -0.42 11.15 -5.85
N PHE A 171 -0.71 9.93 -6.29
CA PHE A 171 0.21 9.19 -7.14
C PHE A 171 0.45 9.89 -8.48
N THR A 172 -0.59 10.49 -9.10
CA THR A 172 -0.39 11.25 -10.34
C THR A 172 0.53 12.46 -10.12
N GLU A 173 0.37 13.14 -8.98
CA GLU A 173 1.10 14.37 -8.66
C GLU A 173 2.55 14.11 -8.24
N PHE A 174 2.75 13.21 -7.27
CA PHE A 174 4.00 13.08 -6.52
C PHE A 174 4.79 11.80 -6.85
N TYR A 175 4.13 10.73 -7.30
CA TYR A 175 4.80 9.45 -7.60
C TYR A 175 4.21 8.78 -8.87
N PRO A 176 4.29 9.42 -10.05
CA PRO A 176 3.61 8.95 -11.27
C PRO A 176 4.19 7.66 -11.86
N GLN A 177 5.41 7.26 -11.45
CA GLN A 177 6.06 6.03 -11.90
C GLN A 177 5.25 4.76 -11.61
N ILE A 178 4.42 4.77 -10.56
CA ILE A 178 3.56 3.62 -10.21
C ILE A 178 2.68 3.18 -11.39
N PHE A 179 2.25 4.09 -12.27
CA PHE A 179 1.39 3.71 -13.40
C PHE A 179 2.11 2.98 -14.54
N PHE A 180 3.43 2.86 -14.44
CA PHE A 180 4.29 2.35 -15.52
C PHE A 180 5.14 1.14 -15.11
N GLU A 181 5.14 0.73 -13.85
CA GLU A 181 5.98 -0.40 -13.40
C GLU A 181 5.65 -1.72 -14.11
N GLY A 182 4.35 -2.00 -14.35
CA GLY A 182 3.94 -3.17 -15.14
C GLY A 182 4.53 -3.14 -16.56
N GLN A 183 4.67 -1.96 -17.17
CA GLN A 183 5.28 -1.82 -18.50
C GLN A 183 6.79 -2.08 -18.48
N VAL A 184 7.46 -1.75 -17.38
CA VAL A 184 8.89 -2.04 -17.20
C VAL A 184 9.11 -3.54 -17.02
N ALA A 185 8.30 -4.20 -16.17
CA ALA A 185 8.36 -5.64 -15.99
C ALA A 185 8.06 -6.38 -17.31
N ASP A 186 7.02 -5.98 -18.03
CA ASP A 186 6.67 -6.55 -19.33
C ASP A 186 7.77 -6.34 -20.38
N PHE A 187 8.39 -5.14 -20.39
CA PHE A 187 9.52 -4.85 -21.28
C PHE A 187 10.73 -5.72 -20.97
N LEU A 188 11.09 -5.85 -19.68
CA LEU A 188 12.21 -6.70 -19.25
C LEU A 188 11.94 -8.16 -19.58
N LEU A 189 10.73 -8.67 -19.29
CA LEU A 189 10.33 -10.03 -19.64
C LEU A 189 10.41 -10.27 -21.15
N LYS A 190 9.90 -9.33 -21.95
CA LYS A 190 10.01 -9.38 -23.41
C LYS A 190 11.46 -9.43 -23.87
N LYS A 191 12.35 -8.61 -23.28
CA LYS A 191 13.78 -8.60 -23.61
C LYS A 191 14.48 -9.90 -23.21
N THR A 192 14.15 -10.46 -22.05
CA THR A 192 14.64 -11.77 -21.62
C THR A 192 14.22 -12.85 -22.62
N ASN A 193 12.95 -12.88 -23.03
CA ASN A 193 12.46 -13.84 -24.02
C ASN A 193 13.13 -13.67 -25.40
N GLU A 194 13.32 -12.42 -25.87
CA GLU A 194 14.03 -12.13 -27.12
C GLU A 194 15.48 -12.64 -27.09
N LEU A 195 16.17 -12.47 -25.96
CA LEU A 195 17.53 -12.97 -25.75
C LEU A 195 17.57 -14.50 -25.71
N GLU A 196 16.66 -15.15 -25.00
CA GLU A 196 16.54 -16.61 -24.94
C GLU A 196 16.26 -17.23 -26.31
N GLU A 197 15.33 -16.66 -27.08
CA GLU A 197 15.01 -17.12 -28.43
C GLU A 197 16.19 -16.94 -29.39
N SER A 198 16.90 -15.80 -29.29
CA SER A 198 18.09 -15.53 -30.11
C SER A 198 19.22 -16.51 -29.78
N HIS A 199 19.40 -16.85 -28.50
CA HIS A 199 20.41 -17.81 -28.06
C HIS A 199 20.11 -19.24 -28.53
N ARG A 200 18.87 -19.72 -28.42
CA ARG A 200 18.47 -21.05 -28.95
C ARG A 200 18.69 -21.20 -30.45
N ARG A 201 18.65 -20.10 -31.22
CA ARG A 201 18.90 -20.10 -32.67
C ARG A 201 20.40 -20.09 -33.01
N GLY A 202 21.26 -19.72 -32.06
CA GLY A 202 22.70 -19.53 -32.26
C GLY A 202 23.57 -20.70 -31.83
N GLU A 203 23.25 -21.38 -30.73
CA GLU A 203 24.05 -22.51 -30.21
C GLU A 203 23.17 -23.63 -29.63
N SER A 204 23.76 -24.83 -29.60
CA SER A 204 23.17 -26.14 -29.28
C SER A 204 22.20 -26.16 -28.10
N GLY A 205 20.89 -26.03 -28.36
CA GLY A 205 19.78 -26.59 -27.57
C GLY A 205 19.58 -26.18 -26.10
N ASN A 206 20.55 -25.52 -25.47
CA ASN A 206 20.57 -25.20 -24.04
C ASN A 206 20.01 -23.80 -23.78
N ASN A 207 19.33 -23.61 -22.64
CA ASN A 207 18.78 -22.30 -22.27
C ASN A 207 19.85 -21.40 -21.63
N LEU A 208 19.75 -20.07 -21.78
CA LEU A 208 20.67 -19.10 -21.14
C LEU A 208 20.76 -19.27 -19.61
N SER A 209 19.68 -19.72 -18.97
CA SER A 209 19.63 -20.04 -17.54
C SER A 209 20.58 -21.16 -17.11
N GLU A 210 20.98 -22.03 -18.05
CA GLU A 210 21.94 -23.12 -17.82
C GLU A 210 23.41 -22.64 -17.92
N TYR A 211 23.62 -21.44 -18.50
CA TYR A 211 24.94 -20.79 -18.57
C TYR A 211 25.19 -19.84 -17.40
N PHE A 212 24.26 -19.71 -16.45
CA PHE A 212 24.47 -18.89 -15.25
C PHE A 212 25.58 -19.51 -14.38
N VAL A 213 26.79 -18.96 -14.48
CA VAL A 213 27.90 -19.28 -13.58
C VAL A 213 27.80 -18.37 -12.37
N ALA A 214 27.49 -18.95 -11.20
CA ALA A 214 27.55 -18.20 -9.95
C ALA A 214 28.95 -17.58 -9.79
N PRO A 215 29.06 -16.28 -9.47
CA PRO A 215 30.36 -15.66 -9.26
C PRO A 215 31.07 -16.36 -8.10
N LEU A 216 32.32 -16.75 -8.31
CA LEU A 216 33.18 -17.26 -7.23
C LEU A 216 33.48 -16.12 -6.26
N ILE A 217 32.63 -15.98 -5.24
CA ILE A 217 32.88 -15.06 -4.13
C ILE A 217 34.02 -15.67 -3.30
N ARG A 218 35.21 -15.09 -3.37
CA ARG A 218 36.27 -15.43 -2.40
C ARG A 218 35.76 -15.04 -1.01
N PRO A 219 35.72 -15.96 -0.03
CA PRO A 219 35.49 -15.57 1.34
C PRO A 219 36.60 -14.61 1.76
N LEU A 220 36.22 -13.47 2.31
CA LEU A 220 37.15 -12.60 3.03
C LEU A 220 37.74 -13.44 4.16
N SER A 221 39.04 -13.71 4.09
CA SER A 221 39.79 -14.33 5.17
C SER A 221 39.66 -13.47 6.42
N ALA A 222 39.30 -14.14 7.52
CA ALA A 222 39.10 -13.59 8.86
C ALA A 222 40.31 -12.80 9.39
#